data_AF-A0A062HQZ6-F1
#
_entry.id   AF-A0A062HQZ6-F1
#
_cell.length_a   1.000
_cell.length_b   1.000
_cell.length_c   1.000
_cell.angle_alpha   90.00
_cell.angle_beta   90.00
_cell.angle_gamma   90.00
#
_symmetry.space_group_name_H-M   'P 1'
#
loop_
_entity.id
_entity.type
_entity.pdbx_description
1 polymer ?
#
loop_
_entity_poly.entity_id
_entity_poly.type
_entity_poly.pdbx_seq_one_letter_code
_entity_poly.pdbx_strand_id
1 'polypeptide(L)'
;MKRSLLFLGILSLTAGAQVSAADLSWGDPTLDSGQFKVSGAVRSRYLHKDYVVGANEGSQNDDWRLTDIKLVLGYENPNWIAGADARCYQYDRLCDAIFLKKAWVGYKLSDQQRVTAG
;
A
#
# COMPACT_ATOMS: atom_id res chain seq x y z
N MET A 1 20.17 -29.36 25.05
CA MET A 1 19.03 -29.67 24.16
C MET A 1 17.83 -28.72 24.26
N LYS A 2 17.72 -27.84 25.28
CA LYS A 2 16.56 -26.92 25.43
C LYS A 2 16.64 -25.58 24.66
N ARG A 3 17.82 -25.18 24.17
CA ARG A 3 18.01 -23.91 23.41
C ARG A 3 17.73 -24.01 21.91
N SER A 4 17.80 -25.21 21.32
CA SER A 4 17.58 -25.38 19.88
C SER A 4 16.09 -25.34 19.47
N LEU A 5 15.18 -25.58 20.42
CA LEU A 5 13.73 -25.55 20.18
C LEU A 5 13.18 -24.12 20.10
N LEU A 6 13.86 -23.13 20.68
CA LEU A 6 13.46 -21.72 20.64
C LEU A 6 13.65 -21.08 19.25
N PHE A 7 14.63 -21.55 18.47
CA PHE A 7 14.89 -21.02 17.12
C PHE A 7 13.90 -21.53 16.06
N LEU A 8 13.26 -22.69 16.28
CA LEU A 8 12.23 -23.23 15.38
C LEU A 8 10.86 -22.56 15.54
N GLY A 9 10.62 -21.85 16.65
CA GLY A 9 9.34 -21.16 16.90
C GLY A 9 9.23 -19.76 16.28
N ILE A 10 10.35 -19.16 15.86
CA ILE A 10 10.36 -17.78 15.30
C ILE A 10 10.07 -17.79 13.79
N LEU A 11 10.35 -18.90 13.10
CA LEU A 11 10.14 -19.02 11.66
C LEU A 11 8.66 -19.18 11.25
N SER A 12 7.77 -19.51 12.21
CA SER A 12 6.34 -19.68 11.96
C SER A 12 5.52 -18.39 12.06
N LEU A 13 6.11 -17.27 12.49
CA LEU A 13 5.43 -15.97 12.59
C LEU A 13 5.50 -15.12 11.30
N THR A 14 6.29 -15.52 10.31
CA THR A 14 6.37 -14.82 9.00
C THR A 14 5.40 -15.38 7.96
N ALA A 15 4.69 -16.47 8.26
CA ALA A 15 3.54 -16.93 7.48
C ALA A 15 2.29 -16.10 7.85
N GLY A 16 2.40 -14.77 7.74
CA GLY A 16 1.22 -13.92 7.78
C GLY A 16 0.28 -14.37 6.69
N ALA A 17 -0.99 -14.63 7.03
CA ALA A 17 -2.03 -14.87 6.04
C ALA A 17 -1.96 -13.72 5.02
N GLN A 18 -1.61 -14.04 3.77
CA GLN A 18 -1.80 -13.10 2.68
C GLN A 18 -3.32 -12.96 2.52
N VAL A 19 -3.91 -12.05 3.29
CA VAL A 19 -5.28 -11.61 3.08
C VAL A 19 -5.25 -10.76 1.83
N SER A 20 -5.29 -11.42 0.68
CA SER A 20 -5.57 -10.76 -0.59
C SER A 20 -7.01 -10.31 -0.52
N ALA A 21 -7.23 -9.03 -0.27
CA ALA A 21 -8.50 -8.42 -0.61
C ALA A 21 -8.71 -8.69 -2.10
N ALA A 22 -9.80 -9.38 -2.47
CA ALA A 22 -10.23 -9.39 -3.86
C ALA A 22 -10.33 -7.93 -4.29
N ASP A 23 -9.61 -7.54 -5.34
CA ASP A 23 -9.62 -6.16 -5.83
C ASP A 23 -11.08 -5.73 -6.00
N LEU A 24 -11.48 -4.73 -5.22
CA LEU A 24 -12.86 -4.32 -5.11
C LEU A 24 -13.23 -3.65 -6.43
N SER A 25 -13.87 -4.42 -7.30
CA SER A 25 -14.11 -4.06 -8.68
C SER A 25 -15.59 -4.18 -9.02
N TRP A 26 -16.09 -3.17 -9.74
CA TRP A 26 -17.48 -3.10 -10.18
C TRP A 26 -17.54 -2.70 -11.65
N GLY A 27 -18.34 -3.42 -12.43
CA GLY A 27 -18.46 -3.22 -13.88
C GLY A 27 -17.52 -4.12 -14.69
N ASP A 28 -17.43 -3.83 -15.99
CA ASP A 28 -16.73 -4.63 -16.99
C ASP A 28 -15.90 -3.71 -17.89
N PRO A 29 -14.58 -3.93 -18.02
CA PRO A 29 -13.70 -3.06 -18.80
C PRO A 29 -13.95 -3.13 -20.30
N THR A 30 -14.75 -4.10 -20.78
CA THR A 30 -15.11 -4.27 -22.19
C THR A 30 -16.39 -3.53 -22.57
N LEU A 31 -17.16 -3.05 -21.59
CA LEU A 31 -18.38 -2.27 -21.81
C LEU A 31 -18.08 -0.78 -21.79
N ASP A 32 -18.90 0.03 -22.47
CA ASP A 32 -18.77 1.49 -22.47
C ASP A 32 -18.89 2.11 -21.08
N SER A 33 -19.69 1.50 -20.20
CA SER A 33 -19.79 1.87 -18.79
C SER A 33 -18.47 1.69 -18.03
N GLY A 34 -17.64 0.74 -18.48
CA GLY A 34 -16.34 0.43 -17.92
C GLY A 34 -16.39 -0.32 -16.58
N GLN A 35 -15.21 -0.44 -16.00
CA GLN A 35 -14.96 -1.03 -14.69
C GLN A 35 -14.24 -0.04 -13.80
N PHE A 36 -14.72 0.09 -12.56
CA PHE A 36 -14.06 0.82 -11.50
C PHE A 36 -13.39 -0.16 -10.54
N LYS A 37 -12.18 0.15 -10.10
CA LYS A 37 -11.37 -0.64 -9.18
C LYS A 37 -10.93 0.21 -8.00
N VAL A 38 -11.03 -0.36 -6.80
CA VAL A 38 -10.51 0.21 -5.57
C VAL A 38 -9.55 -0.79 -4.96
N SER A 39 -8.32 -0.34 -4.71
CA SER A 39 -7.32 -1.11 -3.99
C SER A 39 -6.51 -0.19 -3.08
N GLY A 40 -5.54 -0.74 -2.36
CA GLY A 40 -4.81 0.03 -1.38
C GLY A 40 -3.86 -0.81 -0.55
N ALA A 41 -3.30 -0.17 0.47
CA ALA A 41 -2.49 -0.84 1.47
C ALA A 41 -2.53 -0.06 2.79
N VAL A 42 -2.44 -0.78 3.91
CA VAL A 42 -2.17 -0.20 5.23
C VAL A 42 -0.75 -0.57 5.60
N ARG A 43 0.09 0.41 5.91
CA ARG A 43 1.50 0.20 6.23
C ARG A 43 1.79 0.70 7.64
N SER A 44 2.30 -0.19 8.48
CA SER A 44 2.86 0.15 9.79
C SER A 44 4.35 -0.19 9.84
N ARG A 45 5.07 0.42 10.78
CA ARG A 45 6.46 0.10 11.09
C ARG A 45 6.60 -0.23 12.57
N TYR A 46 7.56 -1.09 12.90
CA TYR A 46 8.12 -1.24 14.24
C TYR A 46 9.61 -0.97 14.14
N LEU A 47 10.14 -0.11 15.01
CA LEU A 47 11.55 0.25 15.04
C LEU A 47 12.15 -0.17 16.39
N HIS A 48 13.14 -1.06 16.34
CA HIS A 48 14.01 -1.38 17.47
C HIS A 48 15.46 -1.13 17.05
N LYS A 49 16.22 -0.47 17.91
CA LYS A 49 17.64 -0.15 17.75
C LYS A 49 18.38 -0.69 18.96
N ASP A 50 19.48 -1.39 18.69
CA ASP A 50 20.40 -1.89 19.70
C ASP A 50 21.80 -1.47 19.26
N TYR A 51 22.32 -0.40 19.88
CA TYR A 51 23.64 0.14 19.54
C TYR A 51 24.60 -0.03 20.72
N VAL A 52 25.89 -0.21 20.41
CA VAL A 52 26.96 -0.31 21.42
C VAL A 52 26.98 0.89 22.39
N VAL A 53 26.58 2.07 21.91
CA VAL A 53 26.40 3.27 22.74
C VAL A 53 24.92 3.59 22.80
N GLY A 54 24.28 3.35 23.95
CA GLY A 54 22.82 3.49 24.11
C GLY A 54 22.28 4.90 23.81
N ALA A 55 23.08 5.95 24.02
CA ALA A 55 22.68 7.32 23.62
C ALA A 55 22.39 7.46 22.12
N ASN A 56 22.94 6.58 21.27
CA ASN A 56 22.72 6.59 19.82
C ASN A 56 21.38 5.96 19.41
N GLU A 57 20.71 5.23 20.30
CA GLU A 57 19.39 4.65 20.01
C GLU A 57 18.33 5.74 19.83
N GLY A 58 18.52 6.87 20.50
CA GLY A 58 17.63 8.02 20.46
C GLY A 58 16.31 7.75 21.19
N SER A 59 15.35 8.67 21.05
CA SER A 59 14.09 8.65 21.80
C SER A 59 12.97 7.80 21.17
N GLN A 60 13.22 7.15 20.03
CA GLN A 60 12.22 6.39 19.26
C GLN A 60 12.56 4.89 19.19
N ASN A 61 13.13 4.33 20.27
CA ASN A 61 13.35 2.90 20.38
C ASN A 61 12.03 2.19 20.77
N ASP A 62 11.82 0.97 20.30
CA ASP A 62 10.58 0.19 20.47
C ASP A 62 9.30 0.90 20.02
N ASP A 63 9.42 1.72 18.96
CA ASP A 63 8.31 2.52 18.43
C ASP A 63 7.54 1.77 17.35
N TRP A 64 6.25 1.52 17.59
CA TRP A 64 5.31 1.12 16.56
C TRP A 64 4.52 2.33 16.05
N ARG A 65 4.44 2.49 14.72
CA ARG A 65 3.67 3.57 14.11
C ARG A 65 2.96 3.13 12.83
N LEU A 66 1.76 3.63 12.62
CA LEU A 66 1.14 3.62 11.30
C LEU A 66 1.90 4.58 10.39
N THR A 67 2.50 4.07 9.32
CA THR A 67 3.24 4.88 8.36
C THR A 67 2.28 5.59 7.43
N ASP A 68 1.40 4.84 6.77
CA ASP A 68 0.39 5.39 5.89
C ASP A 68 -0.70 4.39 5.52
N ILE A 69 -1.81 4.95 5.03
CA ILE A 69 -2.88 4.26 4.32
C ILE A 69 -2.86 4.75 2.89
N LYS A 70 -2.66 3.83 1.94
CA LYS A 70 -2.70 4.07 0.50
C LYS A 70 -4.06 3.66 -0.05
N LEU A 71 -4.68 4.55 -0.81
CA LEU A 71 -5.88 4.31 -1.61
C LEU A 71 -5.53 4.45 -3.08
N VAL A 72 -5.89 3.45 -3.88
CA VAL A 72 -5.74 3.44 -5.33
C VAL A 72 -7.10 3.29 -5.97
N LEU A 73 -7.43 4.23 -6.85
CA LEU A 73 -8.61 4.20 -7.69
C LEU A 73 -8.17 3.93 -9.12
N GLY A 74 -8.89 3.05 -9.81
CA GLY A 74 -8.67 2.76 -11.22
C GLY A 74 -10.00 2.76 -11.98
N TYR A 75 -9.99 3.26 -13.21
CA TYR A 75 -11.09 3.15 -14.15
C TYR A 75 -10.57 2.66 -15.50
N GLU A 76 -11.34 1.80 -16.15
CA GLU A 76 -11.03 1.32 -17.49
C GLU A 76 -12.31 1.01 -18.28
N ASN A 77 -12.38 1.46 -19.52
CA ASN A 77 -13.34 1.00 -20.52
C ASN A 77 -12.60 0.77 -21.87
N PRO A 78 -13.29 0.46 -22.99
CA PRO A 78 -12.64 0.24 -24.28
C PRO A 78 -11.80 1.42 -24.78
N ASN A 79 -12.10 2.65 -24.37
CA ASN A 79 -11.50 3.88 -24.89
C ASN A 79 -10.64 4.62 -23.85
N TRP A 80 -10.98 4.53 -22.57
CA TRP A 80 -10.45 5.36 -21.50
C TRP A 80 -9.84 4.52 -20.40
N ILE A 81 -8.80 5.08 -19.79
CA ILE A 81 -8.17 4.60 -18.58
C ILE A 81 -7.93 5.78 -17.65
N ALA A 82 -8.08 5.57 -16.36
CA ALA A 82 -7.72 6.58 -15.38
C ALA A 82 -7.21 5.91 -14.10
N GLY A 83 -6.41 6.64 -13.35
CA GLY A 83 -6.00 6.19 -12.03
C GLY A 83 -5.59 7.31 -11.09
N ALA A 84 -5.81 7.08 -9.81
CA ALA A 84 -5.39 7.97 -8.73
C ALA A 84 -4.79 7.17 -7.56
N ASP A 85 -3.67 7.64 -7.00
CA ASP A 85 -3.05 7.14 -5.75
C ASP A 85 -3.06 8.28 -4.74
N ALA A 86 -3.82 8.12 -3.67
CA ALA A 86 -3.85 9.03 -2.54
C ALA A 86 -3.31 8.32 -1.30
N ARG A 87 -2.57 9.05 -0.46
CA ARG A 87 -2.00 8.51 0.77
C ARG A 87 -2.32 9.41 1.95
N CYS A 88 -2.85 8.78 2.99
CA CYS A 88 -2.98 9.37 4.32
C CYS A 88 -1.77 8.92 5.15
N TYR A 89 -1.11 9.85 5.82
CA TYR A 89 -0.03 9.58 6.76
C TYR A 89 -0.48 9.85 8.19
N GLN A 90 0.26 9.31 9.16
CA GLN A 90 0.14 9.69 10.57
C GLN A 90 1.48 10.26 11.03
N TYR A 91 1.53 11.57 11.25
CA TYR A 91 2.64 12.23 11.93
C TYR A 91 2.37 12.31 13.44
N ASP A 92 1.28 12.97 13.81
CA ASP A 92 0.77 13.11 15.17
C ASP A 92 -0.60 12.44 15.35
N ARG A 93 -1.50 12.56 14.36
CA ARG A 93 -2.84 11.94 14.35
C ARG A 93 -3.10 11.20 13.06
N LEU A 94 -4.01 10.22 13.09
CA LEU A 94 -4.40 9.46 11.91
C LEU A 94 -4.88 10.40 10.79
N CYS A 95 -4.26 10.32 9.61
CA CYS A 95 -4.59 11.12 8.43
C CYS A 95 -4.49 12.63 8.62
N ASP A 96 -3.54 13.08 9.45
CA ASP A 96 -3.21 14.51 9.58
C ASP A 96 -2.50 15.10 8.36
N ALA A 97 -2.02 14.25 7.45
CA ALA A 97 -1.55 14.65 6.14
C ALA A 97 -2.06 13.72 5.04
N ILE A 98 -2.68 14.30 4.01
CA ILE A 98 -3.19 13.57 2.84
C ILE A 98 -2.50 14.12 1.59
N PHE A 99 -1.94 13.23 0.78
CA PHE A 99 -1.25 13.59 -0.45
C PHE A 99 -1.81 12.80 -1.63
N LEU A 100 -2.14 13.52 -2.71
CA LEU A 100 -2.34 12.92 -4.02
C LEU A 100 -0.96 12.61 -4.62
N LYS A 101 -0.56 11.35 -4.63
CA LYS A 101 0.75 10.91 -5.13
C LYS A 101 0.79 10.86 -6.65
N LYS A 102 -0.32 10.47 -7.26
CA LYS A 102 -0.47 10.36 -8.70
C LYS A 102 -1.94 10.49 -9.06
N ALA A 103 -2.25 11.22 -10.12
CA ALA A 103 -3.55 11.22 -10.75
C ALA A 103 -3.34 11.40 -12.25
N TRP A 104 -4.03 10.61 -13.06
CA TRP A 104 -3.86 10.65 -14.50
C TRP A 104 -5.10 10.09 -15.20
N VAL A 105 -5.27 10.52 -16.44
CA VAL A 105 -6.25 9.99 -17.38
C VAL A 105 -5.52 9.63 -18.67
N GLY A 106 -6.06 8.68 -19.42
CA GLY A 106 -5.54 8.32 -20.72
C GLY A 106 -6.59 7.78 -21.65
N TYR A 107 -6.25 7.86 -22.94
CA TYR A 107 -7.07 7.38 -24.04
C TYR A 107 -6.33 6.27 -24.78
N LYS A 108 -7.03 5.19 -25.10
CA LYS A 108 -6.54 4.05 -25.86
C LYS A 108 -6.70 4.36 -27.35
N LEU A 109 -5.58 4.50 -28.07
CA LEU A 109 -5.57 4.64 -29.53
C LEU A 109 -5.72 3.26 -30.20
N SER A 110 -5.22 2.22 -29.54
CA SER A 110 -5.39 0.81 -29.87
C SER A 110 -5.15 -0.03 -28.61
N ASP A 111 -5.22 -1.36 -28.72
CA ASP A 111 -4.90 -2.28 -27.62
C ASP A 111 -3.46 -2.12 -27.10
N GLN A 112 -2.55 -1.61 -27.95
CA GLN A 112 -1.13 -1.47 -27.63
C GLN A 112 -0.70 -0.02 -27.41
N GLN A 113 -1.45 0.95 -27.95
CA GLN A 113 -1.06 2.35 -27.93
C GLN A 113 -2.04 3.18 -27.10
N ARG A 114 -1.50 4.03 -26.24
CA ARG A 114 -2.27 4.91 -25.36
C ARG A 114 -1.53 6.21 -25.14
N VAL A 115 -2.28 7.27 -24.89
CA VAL A 115 -1.76 8.56 -24.44
C VAL A 115 -2.29 8.81 -23.05
N THR A 116 -1.43 9.26 -22.13
CA THR A 116 -1.78 9.56 -20.74
C THR A 116 -1.30 10.94 -20.36
N ALA A 117 -2.04 11.65 -19.52
CA ALA A 117 -1.66 12.93 -18.95
C ALA A 117 -2.01 12.99 -17.45
N GLY A 118 -1.14 13.65 -16.68
CA GLY A 118 -1.28 13.84 -15.23
C GLY A 118 0.02 13.66 -14.45
#